data_AF-A0A426QX13-F1
#
_entry.id   AF-A0A426QX13-F1
#
_cell.length_a   1.000
_cell.length_b   1.000
_cell.length_c   1.000
_cell.angle_alpha   90.00
_cell.angle_beta   90.00
_cell.angle_gamma   90.00
#
_symmetry.space_group_name_H-M   'P 1'
#
loop_
_entity.id
_entity.type
_entity.pdbx_description
1 polymer ?
#
loop_
_entity_poly.entity_id
_entity_poly.type
_entity_poly.pdbx_seq_one_letter_code
_entity_poly.pdbx_strand_id
1 'polypeptide(L)'
;MTDNAIGTVLDMGAPEPADNVIAVESIEFDDIDEYDSGVALTFGRTRNSNEWKGYLFGGKVYYRWDELVRRFGPVRISALAAVPAAGEES
;
A
#
# COMPACT_ATOMS: atom_id res chain seq x y z
N MET A 1 2.07 -14.38 12.83
CA MET A 1 1.43 -13.15 12.28
C MET A 1 2.42 -12.03 12.50
N THR A 2 2.80 -11.34 11.43
CA THR A 2 3.68 -10.16 11.53
C THR A 2 2.81 -9.01 12.03
N ASP A 3 3.19 -8.38 13.14
CA ASP A 3 2.48 -7.22 13.68
C ASP A 3 2.80 -6.02 12.78
N ASN A 4 1.98 -5.80 11.75
CA ASN A 4 2.19 -4.75 10.77
C ASN A 4 1.64 -3.41 11.31
N ALA A 5 2.53 -2.45 11.57
CA ALA A 5 2.18 -1.09 12.00
C ALA A 5 2.49 -0.05 10.91
N ILE A 6 1.82 1.11 10.96
CA ILE A 6 2.17 2.27 10.13
C ILE A 6 3.65 2.60 10.32
N GLY A 7 4.37 2.84 9.21
CA GLY A 7 5.80 3.08 9.21
C GLY A 7 6.66 1.82 9.06
N THR A 8 6.09 0.62 9.19
CA THR A 8 6.81 -0.63 8.91
C THR A 8 7.28 -0.64 7.46
N VAL A 9 8.55 -0.94 7.24
CA VAL A 9 9.15 -1.07 5.90
C VAL A 9 9.16 -2.54 5.50
N LEU A 10 8.67 -2.82 4.29
CA LEU A 10 8.59 -4.14 3.69
C LEU A 10 9.28 -4.09 2.33
N ASP A 11 10.12 -5.09 2.04
CA ASP A 11 10.94 -5.14 0.83
C ASP A 11 10.80 -6.51 0.12
N MET A 12 11.56 -6.72 -0.94
CA MET A 12 11.55 -7.94 -1.75
C MET A 12 11.65 -9.21 -0.88
N GLY A 13 10.68 -10.10 -1.04
CA GLY A 13 10.59 -11.36 -0.29
C GLY A 13 9.91 -11.23 1.08
N ALA A 14 9.53 -10.02 1.51
CA ALA A 14 8.66 -9.85 2.67
C ALA A 14 7.30 -10.49 2.40
N PRO A 15 6.72 -11.22 3.37
CA PRO A 15 5.36 -11.73 3.23
C PRO A 15 4.38 -10.57 3.06
N GLU A 16 3.27 -10.84 2.39
CA GLU A 16 2.21 -9.86 2.24
C GLU A 16 1.71 -9.41 3.63
N PRO A 17 1.48 -8.11 3.84
CA PRO A 17 1.03 -7.61 5.14
C PRO A 17 -0.38 -8.11 5.48
N ALA A 18 -0.70 -8.00 6.77
CA ALA A 18 -2.00 -8.39 7.33
C ALA A 18 -3.18 -7.67 6.68
N ASP A 19 -4.37 -8.27 6.80
CA ASP A 19 -5.60 -7.81 6.14
C ASP A 19 -6.11 -6.44 6.55
N ASN A 20 -5.68 -5.96 7.70
CA ASN A 20 -5.95 -4.60 8.16
C ASN A 20 -5.06 -3.55 7.48
N VAL A 21 -4.04 -3.90 6.70
CA VAL A 21 -3.24 -2.92 5.95
C VAL A 21 -3.93 -2.56 4.65
N ILE A 22 -4.26 -1.28 4.47
CA ILE A 22 -5.05 -0.81 3.31
C ILE A 22 -4.26 0.05 2.34
N ALA A 23 -3.08 0.55 2.73
CA ALA A 23 -2.21 1.27 1.82
C ALA A 23 -0.72 1.11 2.20
N VAL A 24 0.10 1.10 1.16
CA VAL A 24 1.56 1.22 1.23
C VAL A 24 2.02 2.30 0.27
N GLU A 25 3.19 2.87 0.51
CA GLU A 25 3.83 3.82 -0.39
C GLU A 25 5.28 3.43 -0.64
N SER A 26 5.76 3.70 -1.86
CA SER A 26 7.16 3.50 -2.19
C SER A 26 8.03 4.52 -1.46
N ILE A 27 9.20 4.08 -0.98
CA ILE A 27 10.21 4.96 -0.38
C ILE A 27 11.10 5.58 -1.46
N GLU A 28 11.37 4.84 -2.53
CA GLU A 28 12.36 5.19 -3.56
C GLU A 28 11.73 5.74 -4.85
N PHE A 29 10.40 5.62 -4.98
CA PHE A 29 9.67 6.07 -6.16
C PHE A 29 8.58 7.07 -5.77
N ASP A 30 8.59 8.20 -6.45
CA ASP A 30 7.62 9.28 -6.34
C ASP A 30 7.04 9.60 -7.71
N ASP A 31 5.87 10.25 -7.68
CA ASP A 31 5.12 10.67 -8.85
C ASP A 31 5.51 12.11 -9.24
N ILE A 32 6.81 12.32 -9.47
CA ILE A 32 7.38 13.64 -9.81
C ILE A 32 6.79 14.16 -11.13
N ASP A 33 6.42 13.26 -12.04
CA ASP A 33 5.87 13.64 -13.34
C ASP A 33 4.42 14.15 -13.25
N GLU A 34 3.63 13.73 -12.24
CA GLU A 34 2.23 14.17 -12.04
C GLU A 34 2.11 15.36 -11.07
N TYR A 35 3.02 15.48 -10.09
CA TYR A 35 2.97 16.54 -9.08
C TYR A 35 4.35 17.20 -8.90
N ASP A 36 4.41 18.53 -9.09
CA ASP A 36 5.59 19.42 -9.00
C ASP A 36 6.37 19.36 -7.65
N SER A 37 5.88 18.56 -6.71
CA SER A 37 6.37 18.43 -5.33
C SER A 37 6.81 17.01 -4.94
N GLY A 38 6.83 16.03 -5.86
CA GLY A 38 7.27 14.65 -5.57
C GLY A 38 6.40 13.97 -4.52
N VAL A 39 5.24 13.45 -4.90
CA VAL A 39 4.36 12.70 -3.99
C VAL A 39 4.77 11.22 -4.04
N ALA A 40 5.01 10.60 -2.87
CA ALA A 40 5.37 9.18 -2.82
C ALA A 40 4.32 8.31 -3.51
N LEU A 41 4.79 7.36 -4.34
CA LEU A 41 3.90 6.51 -5.11
C LEU A 41 3.12 5.58 -4.18
N THR A 42 1.81 5.78 -4.09
CA THR A 42 0.94 5.08 -3.14
C THR A 42 0.12 3.98 -3.82
N PHE A 43 0.01 2.83 -3.16
CA PHE A 43 -0.77 1.69 -3.58
C PHE A 43 -1.79 1.31 -2.51
N GLY A 44 -3.08 1.32 -2.88
CA GLY A 44 -4.17 0.90 -2.01
C GLY A 44 -4.53 -0.57 -2.23
N ARG A 45 -4.76 -1.32 -1.14
CA ARG A 45 -5.21 -2.71 -1.23
C ARG A 45 -6.63 -2.78 -1.80
N THR A 46 -6.85 -3.69 -2.74
CA THR A 46 -8.18 -3.90 -3.31
C THR A 46 -9.06 -4.77 -2.40
N ARG A 47 -10.38 -4.60 -2.52
CA ARG A 47 -11.37 -5.28 -1.67
C ARG A 47 -11.37 -6.81 -1.84
N ASN A 48 -10.87 -7.30 -2.97
CA ASN A 48 -10.76 -8.72 -3.30
C ASN A 48 -9.29 -9.18 -3.15
N SER A 49 -8.75 -8.91 -1.96
CA SER A 49 -7.56 -9.41 -1.26
C SER A 49 -6.22 -9.72 -1.95
N ASN A 50 -6.09 -9.73 -3.27
CA ASN A 50 -4.88 -10.24 -3.92
C ASN A 50 -4.16 -9.20 -4.81
N GLU A 51 -4.68 -7.98 -4.89
CA GLU A 51 -4.10 -6.94 -5.73
C GLU A 51 -4.02 -5.61 -5.00
N TRP A 52 -2.97 -4.87 -5.34
CA TRP A 52 -2.65 -3.54 -4.89
C TRP A 52 -2.78 -2.58 -6.07
N LYS A 53 -3.64 -1.58 -5.90
CA LYS A 53 -4.01 -0.62 -6.93
C LYS A 53 -3.19 0.65 -6.75
N GLY A 54 -2.49 1.06 -7.81
CA GLY A 54 -1.83 2.37 -7.91
C GLY A 54 -2.33 3.16 -9.11
N TYR A 55 -1.80 4.36 -9.29
CA TYR A 55 -1.94 5.16 -10.49
C TYR A 55 -0.54 5.47 -11.03
N LEU A 56 -0.32 5.23 -12.32
CA LEU A 56 0.94 5.45 -13.01
C LEU A 56 0.66 5.97 -14.42
N PHE A 57 1.37 7.02 -14.84
CA PHE A 57 1.29 7.58 -16.20
C PHE A 57 -0.16 7.87 -16.66
N GLY A 58 -1.00 8.40 -15.76
CA GLY A 58 -2.40 8.70 -16.04
C GLY A 58 -3.35 7.49 -16.11
N GLY A 59 -2.89 6.30 -15.74
CA GLY A 59 -3.67 5.05 -15.75
C GLY A 59 -3.72 4.33 -14.42
N LYS A 60 -4.77 3.53 -14.20
CA LYS A 60 -4.84 2.60 -13.05
C LYS A 60 -3.99 1.38 -13.32
N VAL A 61 -3.21 0.98 -12.34
CA VAL A 61 -2.42 -0.25 -12.36
C VAL A 61 -2.78 -1.14 -11.17
N TYR A 62 -2.62 -2.44 -11.35
CA TYR A 62 -2.92 -3.46 -10.34
C TYR A 62 -1.75 -4.43 -10.30
N TYR A 63 -1.21 -4.66 -9.10
CA TYR A 63 -0.08 -5.56 -8.87
C TYR A 63 -0.39 -6.56 -7.78
N ARG A 64 0.08 -7.80 -7.94
CA ARG A 64 0.20 -8.71 -6.81
C ARG A 64 1.29 -8.24 -5.86
N TRP A 65 1.23 -8.65 -4.60
CA TRP A 65 2.17 -8.19 -3.58
C TRP A 65 3.64 -8.44 -3.96
N ASP A 66 3.96 -9.65 -4.39
CA ASP A 66 5.31 -10.05 -4.80
C ASP A 66 5.84 -9.21 -5.96
N GLU A 67 4.97 -8.85 -6.90
CA GLU A 67 5.29 -7.99 -8.01
C GLU A 67 5.48 -6.53 -7.57
N LEU A 68 4.63 -6.03 -6.66
CA LEU A 68 4.70 -4.68 -6.13
C LEU A 68 6.01 -4.44 -5.40
N VAL A 69 6.38 -5.28 -4.43
CA VAL A 69 7.64 -5.11 -3.69
C VAL A 69 8.87 -5.35 -4.55
N ARG A 70 8.75 -6.15 -5.63
CA ARG A 70 9.85 -6.32 -6.59
C ARG A 70 10.08 -5.08 -7.45
N ARG A 71 9.01 -4.37 -7.84
CA ARG A 71 9.09 -3.22 -8.77
C ARG A 71 9.27 -1.89 -8.06
N PHE A 72 8.64 -1.73 -6.90
CA PHE A 72 8.52 -0.46 -6.17
C PHE A 72 8.91 -0.57 -4.70
N GLY A 73 9.49 -1.71 -4.29
CA GLY A 73 10.08 -1.86 -2.97
C GLY A 73 11.41 -1.09 -2.83
N PRO A 74 11.81 -0.75 -1.61
CA PRO A 74 11.09 -0.98 -0.35
C PRO A 74 9.86 -0.06 -0.21
N VAL A 75 8.79 -0.61 0.36
CA VAL A 75 7.54 0.12 0.63
C VAL A 75 7.30 0.30 2.12
N ARG A 76 6.65 1.39 2.48
CA ARG A 76 6.24 1.71 3.85
C ARG A 76 4.73 1.56 4.01
N ILE A 77 4.30 0.95 5.10
CA ILE A 77 2.87 0.94 5.47
C ILE A 77 2.42 2.37 5.79
N SER A 78 1.44 2.87 5.04
CA SER A 78 0.93 4.24 5.18
C SER A 78 -0.49 4.31 5.76
N ALA A 79 -1.29 3.23 5.69
CA ALA A 79 -2.62 3.22 6.27
C ALA A 79 -3.11 1.83 6.71
N LEU A 80 -3.91 1.82 7.78
CA LEU A 80 -4.64 0.66 8.31
C LEU A 80 -6.16 0.88 8.21
N ALA A 81 -6.92 -0.18 8.04
CA ALA A 81 -8.38 -0.17 8.16
C ALA A 81 -8.76 0.29 9.56
N ALA A 82 -9.73 1.21 9.66
CA ALA A 82 -10.31 1.58 10.93
C ALA A 82 -10.97 0.34 11.56
N VAL A 83 -10.66 0.08 12.83
CA VAL A 83 -11.46 -0.88 13.61
C VAL A 83 -12.84 -0.22 13.77
N PRO A 84 -13.94 -0.84 13.29
CA PRO A 84 -15.26 -0.27 13.51
C PRO A 84 -15.47 -0.11 15.01
N ALA A 85 -15.81 1.11 15.45
CA ALA A 85 -16.18 1.35 16.83
C ALA A 85 -17.34 0.42 17.17
N ALA A 86 -17.13 -0.47 18.15
CA ALA A 86 -18.20 -1.33 18.61
C ALA A 86 -19.32 -0.46 19.21
N GLY A 87 -20.48 -0.45 18.56
CA GLY A 87 -21.73 0.03 19.15
C GLY A 87 -22.28 1.33 18.55
N GLU A 88 -23.09 1.19 17.51
CA GLU A 88 -24.37 1.91 17.39
C GLU A 88 -25.38 0.89 16.86
N GLU A 89 -25.81 -0.01 17.76
CA GLU A 89 -27.08 -0.71 17.60
C GLU A 89 -28.19 0.29 17.97
N SER A 90 -29.07 0.61 17.01
CA SER A 90 -30.36 1.25 17.25
C SER A 90 -31.48 0.29 16.90
#